data_AF-A0A6M6JCX7-F1
#
_entry.id   AF-A0A6M6JCX7-F1
#
_cell.length_a   1.000
_cell.length_b   1.000
_cell.length_c   1.000
_cell.angle_alpha   90.00
_cell.angle_beta   90.00
_cell.angle_gamma   90.00
#
_symmetry.space_group_name_H-M   'P 1'
#
loop_
_entity.id
_entity.type
_entity.pdbx_description
1 polymer ?
#
loop_
_entity_poly.entity_id
_entity_poly.type
_entity_poly.pdbx_seq_one_letter_code
_entity_poly.pdbx_strand_id
1 'polypeptide(L)'
;MNAAEHADLGATSWVEAVRAQLDAAPDHADFYALAGEMAATLSALQDGVNVLRRQVAHYGEGRDVYDDTRTVDPHTRLAEAAELLALLRDDLTPALRRTHAFWASISHIGVEVPS
;
A
#
# COMPACT_ATOMS: atom_id res chain seq x y z
N MET A 1 -19.84 5.43 -1.96
CA MET A 1 -18.45 5.08 -2.26
C MET A 1 -18.21 3.67 -1.75
N ASN A 2 -17.74 2.74 -2.58
CA ASN A 2 -17.37 1.38 -2.22
C ASN A 2 -15.85 1.28 -1.95
N ALA A 3 -15.37 0.12 -1.50
CA ALA A 3 -13.97 -0.07 -1.15
C ALA A 3 -12.99 0.23 -2.31
N ALA A 4 -13.35 -0.14 -3.54
CA ALA A 4 -12.54 0.12 -4.72
C ALA A 4 -12.53 1.61 -5.10
N GLU A 5 -13.67 2.30 -4.98
CA GLU A 5 -13.75 3.75 -5.23
C GLU A 5 -12.93 4.54 -4.19
N HIS A 6 -12.89 4.10 -2.93
CA HIS A 6 -12.00 4.69 -1.93
C HIS A 6 -10.52 4.47 -2.26
N ALA A 7 -10.15 3.26 -2.72
CA ALA A 7 -8.78 2.95 -3.10
C ALA A 7 -8.32 3.75 -4.33
N ASP A 8 -9.21 3.92 -5.31
CA ASP A 8 -8.97 4.74 -6.52
C ASP A 8 -8.72 6.21 -6.17
N LEU A 9 -9.52 6.77 -5.26
CA LEU A 9 -9.30 8.13 -4.76
C LEU A 9 -7.93 8.27 -4.07
N GLY A 10 -7.55 7.30 -3.25
CA GLY A 10 -6.23 7.28 -2.59
C GLY A 10 -5.08 7.20 -3.61
N ALA A 11 -5.19 6.34 -4.62
CA ALA A 11 -4.21 6.23 -5.70
C ALA A 11 -4.09 7.53 -6.50
N THR A 12 -5.22 8.15 -6.85
CA THR A 12 -5.26 9.45 -7.53
C THR A 12 -4.61 10.55 -6.68
N SER A 13 -4.90 10.59 -5.38
CA SER A 13 -4.31 11.57 -4.46
C SER A 13 -2.79 11.47 -4.40
N TRP A 14 -2.23 10.25 -4.43
CA TRP A 14 -0.77 10.06 -4.50
C TRP A 14 -0.18 10.54 -5.82
N VAL A 15 -0.87 10.34 -6.95
CA VAL A 15 -0.46 10.88 -8.25
C VAL A 15 -0.43 12.41 -8.22
N GLU A 16 -1.43 13.04 -7.60
CA GLU A 16 -1.48 14.50 -7.45
C GLU A 16 -0.39 15.03 -6.52
N ALA A 17 -0.13 14.35 -5.39
CA ALA A 17 0.96 14.71 -4.48
C ALA A 17 2.32 14.68 -5.18
N VAL A 18 2.59 13.66 -6.00
CA VAL A 18 3.82 13.58 -6.81
C VAL A 18 3.91 14.73 -7.80
N ARG A 19 2.81 15.07 -8.50
CA ARG A 19 2.78 16.20 -9.43
C ARG A 19 3.06 17.52 -8.73
N ALA A 20 2.43 17.76 -7.57
CA ALA A 20 2.67 18.95 -6.77
C ALA A 20 4.14 19.05 -6.34
N GLN A 21 4.74 17.93 -5.91
CA GLN A 21 6.14 17.91 -5.48
C GLN A 21 7.15 18.13 -6.62
N LEU A 22 6.81 17.80 -7.86
CA LEU A 22 7.69 18.03 -9.02
C LEU A 22 7.94 19.52 -9.29
N ASP A 23 6.95 20.37 -9.02
CA ASP A 23 7.03 21.81 -9.26
C ASP A 23 7.38 22.61 -7.98
N ALA A 24 7.34 21.96 -6.81
CA ALA A 24 7.63 22.59 -5.53
C ALA A 24 9.12 22.84 -5.33
N ALA A 25 9.46 23.94 -4.65
CA ALA A 25 10.80 24.11 -4.10
C ALA A 25 11.03 23.06 -3.00
N PRO A 26 12.21 22.41 -2.93
CA PRO A 26 12.53 21.48 -1.86
C PRO A 26 12.32 22.08 -0.47
N ASP A 27 11.39 21.51 0.29
CA ASP A 27 11.08 21.94 1.65
C ASP A 27 11.11 20.77 2.63
N HIS A 28 11.67 21.02 3.80
CA HIS A 28 11.84 20.00 4.84
C HIS A 28 10.50 19.58 5.45
N ALA A 29 9.56 20.52 5.61
CA ALA A 29 8.25 20.21 6.17
C ALA A 29 7.46 19.31 5.21
N ASP A 30 7.56 19.56 3.90
CA ASP A 30 6.96 18.70 2.87
C ASP A 30 7.56 17.29 2.87
N PHE A 31 8.88 17.15 2.97
CA PHE A 31 9.52 15.83 3.07
C PHE A 31 9.05 15.07 4.32
N TYR A 32 8.94 15.75 5.45
CA TYR A 32 8.47 15.18 6.71
C TYR A 32 7.01 14.73 6.62
N ALA A 33 6.14 15.58 6.07
CA ALA A 33 4.73 15.29 5.89
C ALA A 33 4.53 14.10 4.93
N LEU A 34 5.17 14.11 3.76
CA LEU A 34 5.10 13.03 2.78
C LEU A 34 5.65 11.71 3.35
N ALA A 35 6.69 11.74 4.19
CA ALA A 35 7.19 10.55 4.89
C ALA A 35 6.12 9.91 5.79
N GLY A 36 5.40 10.74 6.55
CA GLY A 36 4.31 10.29 7.41
C GLY A 36 3.17 9.67 6.62
N GLU A 37 2.75 10.33 5.54
CA GLU A 37 1.67 9.82 4.67
C GLU A 37 2.07 8.51 3.96
N MET A 38 3.33 8.38 3.54
CA MET A 38 3.85 7.13 2.98
C MET A 38 3.77 5.99 4.00
N ALA A 39 4.15 6.25 5.25
CA ALA A 39 4.09 5.23 6.31
C ALA A 39 2.65 4.81 6.61
N ALA A 40 1.73 5.78 6.72
CA ALA A 40 0.31 5.53 6.93
C ALA A 40 -0.30 4.72 5.77
N THR A 41 0.03 5.09 4.53
CA THR A 41 -0.43 4.38 3.32
C THR A 41 0.09 2.94 3.28
N LEU A 42 1.39 2.72 3.54
CA LEU A 42 1.96 1.36 3.55
C LEU A 42 1.33 0.49 4.65
N SER A 43 1.07 1.05 5.84
CA SER A 43 0.35 0.34 6.91
C SER A 43 -1.07 -0.01 6.47
N ALA A 44 -1.81 0.93 5.87
CA ALA A 44 -3.16 0.70 5.38
C ALA A 44 -3.20 -0.38 4.27
N LEU A 45 -2.19 -0.40 3.39
CA LEU A 45 -2.05 -1.46 2.38
C LEU A 45 -1.79 -2.83 3.03
N GLN A 46 -0.96 -2.92 4.07
CA GLN A 46 -0.74 -4.18 4.80
C GLN A 46 -2.05 -4.70 5.42
N ASP A 47 -2.84 -3.81 6.01
CA ASP A 47 -4.15 -4.17 6.58
C ASP A 47 -5.14 -4.61 5.49
N GLY A 48 -5.21 -3.86 4.39
CA GLY A 48 -6.06 -4.20 3.24
C GLY A 48 -5.71 -5.56 2.64
N VAL A 49 -4.42 -5.85 2.46
CA VAL A 49 -3.93 -7.15 1.99
C VAL A 49 -4.30 -8.27 2.95
N ASN A 50 -4.21 -8.07 4.26
CA ASN A 50 -4.65 -9.06 5.25
C ASN A 50 -6.15 -9.34 5.17
N VAL A 51 -6.98 -8.31 4.96
CA VAL A 51 -8.43 -8.47 4.78
C VAL A 51 -8.74 -9.24 3.51
N LEU A 52 -8.15 -8.83 2.38
CA LEU A 52 -8.33 -9.50 1.09
C LEU A 52 -7.88 -10.96 1.15
N ARG A 53 -6.75 -11.25 1.79
CA ARG A 53 -6.26 -12.63 1.95
C ARG A 53 -7.28 -13.51 2.63
N ARG A 54 -7.88 -13.03 3.73
CA ARG A 54 -8.94 -13.76 4.45
C ARG A 54 -10.17 -13.95 3.57
N GLN A 55 -10.61 -12.91 2.87
CA GLN A 55 -11.79 -13.00 2.00
C GLN A 55 -11.59 -13.98 0.84
N VAL A 56 -10.44 -13.93 0.17
CA VAL A 56 -10.08 -14.81 -0.94
C VAL A 56 -9.99 -16.27 -0.49
N ALA A 57 -9.34 -16.53 0.65
CA ALA A 57 -9.18 -17.89 1.17
C ALA A 57 -10.52 -18.60 1.46
N HIS A 58 -11.56 -17.85 1.81
CA HIS A 58 -12.89 -18.39 2.13
C HIS A 58 -13.91 -18.16 1.01
N TYR A 59 -13.51 -17.57 -0.13
CA TYR A 59 -14.46 -17.14 -1.15
C TYR A 59 -15.26 -18.30 -1.75
N GLY A 60 -14.62 -19.47 -1.93
CA GLY A 60 -15.25 -20.67 -2.47
C GLY A 60 -16.10 -21.46 -1.47
N GLU A 61 -16.09 -21.11 -0.18
CA GLU A 61 -16.84 -21.86 0.83
C GLU A 61 -18.35 -21.73 0.61
N GLY A 62 -19.00 -22.87 0.36
CA GLY A 62 -20.45 -22.91 0.09
C GLY A 62 -20.85 -22.30 -1.26
N ARG A 63 -19.92 -22.16 -2.22
CA ARG A 63 -20.18 -21.60 -3.55
C ARG A 63 -19.70 -22.54 -4.66
N ASP A 64 -20.49 -22.62 -5.73
CA ASP A 64 -20.09 -23.27 -6.98
C ASP A 64 -19.20 -22.32 -7.79
N VAL A 65 -17.90 -22.36 -7.53
CA VAL A 65 -16.89 -21.60 -8.28
C VAL A 65 -16.38 -22.41 -9.47
N TYR A 66 -15.94 -21.73 -10.53
CA TYR A 66 -15.34 -22.36 -11.69
C TYR A 66 -14.14 -21.55 -12.18
N ASP A 67 -13.18 -22.24 -12.80
CA ASP A 67 -12.05 -21.62 -13.48
C ASP A 67 -12.42 -21.41 -14.96
N ASP A 68 -12.28 -20.18 -15.47
CA ASP A 68 -12.62 -19.85 -16.85
C ASP A 68 -11.78 -20.65 -17.86
N THR A 69 -10.54 -21.01 -17.51
CA THR A 69 -9.68 -21.83 -18.38
C THR A 69 -10.08 -23.30 -18.37
N ARG A 70 -10.88 -23.74 -17.38
CA ARG A 70 -11.28 -25.14 -17.15
C ARG A 70 -10.09 -26.09 -17.00
N THR A 71 -8.91 -25.57 -16.66
CA THR A 71 -7.67 -26.37 -16.54
C THR A 71 -7.20 -26.54 -15.11
N VAL A 72 -7.64 -25.67 -14.19
CA VAL A 72 -7.22 -25.67 -12.79
C VAL A 72 -8.45 -25.77 -11.91
N ASP A 73 -8.34 -26.48 -10.79
CA ASP A 73 -9.36 -26.43 -9.74
C ASP A 73 -9.48 -24.98 -9.21
N PRO A 74 -10.65 -24.33 -9.30
CA PRO A 74 -10.85 -22.97 -8.80
C PRO A 74 -10.48 -22.79 -7.32
N HIS A 75 -10.60 -23.83 -6.49
CA HIS A 75 -10.18 -23.76 -5.09
C HIS A 75 -8.66 -23.66 -4.94
N THR A 76 -7.90 -24.39 -5.76
CA THR A 76 -6.44 -24.27 -5.84
C THR A 76 -6.04 -22.85 -6.25
N ARG A 77 -6.72 -22.27 -7.26
CA ARG A 77 -6.43 -20.90 -7.71
C ARG A 77 -6.72 -19.84 -6.64
N LEU A 78 -7.79 -20.01 -5.85
CA LEU A 78 -8.09 -19.13 -4.72
C LEU A 78 -7.02 -19.25 -3.61
N ALA A 79 -6.54 -20.47 -3.32
CA ALA A 79 -5.48 -20.68 -2.36
C ALA A 79 -4.17 -20.01 -2.81
N GLU A 80 -3.78 -20.16 -4.08
CA GLU A 80 -2.62 -19.49 -4.68
C GLU A 80 -2.75 -17.97 -4.60
N ALA A 81 -3.92 -17.41 -4.92
CA ALA A 81 -4.17 -15.97 -4.83
C ALA A 81 -4.06 -15.46 -3.37
N ALA A 82 -4.54 -16.22 -2.39
CA ALA A 82 -4.37 -15.88 -0.98
C ALA A 82 -2.89 -15.92 -0.54
N GLU A 83 -2.10 -16.85 -1.08
CA GLU A 83 -0.65 -16.93 -0.82
C GLU A 83 0.08 -15.72 -1.41
N LEU A 84 -0.26 -15.29 -2.63
CA LEU A 84 0.30 -14.08 -3.23
C LEU A 84 0.03 -12.83 -2.38
N LEU A 85 -1.14 -12.74 -1.74
CA LEU A 85 -1.44 -11.67 -0.78
C LEU A 85 -0.59 -11.78 0.49
N ALA A 86 -0.29 -12.99 0.98
CA ALA A 86 0.62 -13.16 2.10
C ALA A 86 2.03 -12.66 1.77
N LEU A 87 2.55 -13.01 0.59
CA LEU A 87 3.86 -12.57 0.11
C LEU A 87 3.91 -11.04 -0.05
N LEU A 88 2.87 -10.43 -0.65
CA LEU A 88 2.78 -8.98 -0.80
C LEU A 88 2.85 -8.26 0.56
N ARG A 89 2.16 -8.77 1.59
CA ARG A 89 2.24 -8.20 2.95
C ARG A 89 3.67 -8.26 3.50
N ASP A 90 4.35 -9.37 3.27
CA ASP A 90 5.72 -9.57 3.73
C ASP A 90 6.68 -8.61 3.01
N ASP A 91 6.46 -8.32 1.73
CA ASP A 91 7.19 -7.33 0.94
C ASP A 91 6.91 -5.87 1.35
N LEU A 92 5.70 -5.56 1.83
CA LEU A 92 5.37 -4.23 2.37
C LEU A 92 6.10 -3.93 3.69
N THR A 93 6.42 -4.95 4.48
CA THR A 93 7.10 -4.78 5.77
C THR A 93 8.47 -4.09 5.66
N PRO A 94 9.41 -4.54 4.79
CA PRO A 94 10.66 -3.82 4.59
C PRO A 94 10.46 -2.45 3.95
N ALA A 95 9.41 -2.22 3.15
CA ALA A 95 9.09 -0.89 2.63
C ALA A 95 8.72 0.06 3.78
N LEU A 96 7.81 -0.35 4.67
CA LEU A 96 7.40 0.45 5.83
C LEU A 96 8.61 0.78 6.74
N ARG A 97 9.47 -0.21 7.01
CA ARG A 97 10.71 0.02 7.79
C ARG A 97 11.63 1.06 7.15
N ARG A 98 11.78 1.01 5.81
CA ARG A 98 12.61 2.00 5.09
C ARG A 98 11.98 3.39 5.13
N THR A 99 10.66 3.50 5.04
CA THR A 99 9.96 4.78 5.21
C THR A 99 10.17 5.36 6.60
N HIS A 100 10.08 4.55 7.66
CA HIS A 100 10.40 5.01 9.02
C HIS A 100 11.87 5.43 9.17
N ALA A 101 12.81 4.69 8.56
CA ALA A 101 14.23 5.04 8.59
C ALA A 101 14.51 6.36 7.85
N PHE A 102 13.86 6.58 6.70
CA PHE A 102 13.88 7.87 6.01
C PHE A 102 13.34 8.98 6.89
N TRP A 103 12.15 8.77 7.46
CA TRP A 103 11.50 9.75 8.33
C TRP A 103 12.37 10.13 9.53
N ALA A 104 12.97 9.15 10.19
CA ALA A 104 13.91 9.38 11.29
C ALA A 104 15.15 10.16 10.84
N SER A 105 15.72 9.82 9.67
CA SER A 105 16.88 10.51 9.11
C SER A 105 16.60 11.99 8.85
N ILE A 106 15.46 12.32 8.26
CA ILE A 106 15.11 13.72 7.96
C ILE A 106 14.68 14.50 9.21
N SER A 107 14.12 13.84 10.22
CA SER A 107 13.63 14.51 11.45
C SER A 107 14.71 15.28 12.21
N HIS A 108 15.99 14.97 11.97
CA HIS A 108 17.14 15.62 12.61
C HIS A 108 17.80 16.70 11.76
N ILE A 109 17.27 17.00 10.57
CA ILE A 109 17.80 18.04 9.68
C ILE A 109 17.12 19.37 10.01
N GLY A 110 17.89 20.36 10.44
CA GLY A 110 17.47 21.76 10.54
C GLY A 110 18.03 22.57 9.38
N VAL A 111 17.31 23.61 8.96
CA VAL A 111 17.81 24.60 7.99
C VAL A 111 18.30 25.82 8.75
N GLU A 112 19.58 26.17 8.60
CA GLU A 112 20.11 27.42 9.14
C GLU A 112 19.54 28.60 8.35
N VAL A 113 18.96 29.59 9.05
CA VAL A 113 18.59 30.88 8.44
C VAL A 113 19.82 31.79 8.53
N PRO A 114 20.39 32.26 7.40
CA PRO A 114 21.49 33.21 7.44
C PRO A 114 21.06 34.49 8.18
N SER A 115 21.87 34.89 9.16
CA SER A 115 21.71 36.12 9.94
C SER A 115 21.96 37.38 9.12
#